data_AF-A0AAJ4F5P1-F1
#
_entry.id   AF-A0AAJ4F5P1-F1
#
_cell.length_a   1.000
_cell.length_b   1.000
_cell.length_c   1.000
_cell.angle_alpha   90.00
_cell.angle_beta   90.00
_cell.angle_gamma   90.00
#
_symmetry.space_group_name_H-M   'P 1'
#
loop_
_entity.id
_entity.type
_entity.pdbx_description
1 polymer ?
#
loop_
_entity_poly.entity_id
_entity_poly.type
_entity_poly.pdbx_seq_one_letter_code
_entity_poly.pdbx_strand_id
1 'polypeptide(L)' 'MLSQQNFNPGCRPVLNIDLHVLPNFTGRVVLYIENGQVKCDRRLSPDEHICALDTFIEMARDMELRLAEVKSDADCNSNS' A
#
# COMPACT_ATOMS: atom_id res chain seq x y z
N MET A 1 3.64 -13.70 -18.78
CA MET A 1 3.07 -15.06 -18.73
C MET A 1 1.94 -15.04 -17.70
N LEU A 2 0.75 -15.56 -18.03
CA LEU A 2 -0.38 -15.64 -17.11
C LEU A 2 -0.21 -16.91 -16.26
N SER A 3 0.07 -16.77 -14.97
CA SER A 3 0.12 -17.89 -14.04
C SER A 3 -1.31 -18.40 -13.80
N GLN A 4 -1.60 -19.58 -14.34
CA GLN A 4 -2.87 -20.28 -14.13
C GLN A 4 -2.98 -20.70 -12.65
N GLN A 5 -4.02 -20.23 -11.97
CA GLN A 5 -4.37 -20.65 -10.62
C GLN A 5 -5.01 -22.04 -10.68
N ASN A 6 -4.30 -23.07 -10.23
CA ASN A 6 -4.88 -24.39 -9.98
C ASN A 6 -5.81 -24.31 -8.77
N PHE A 7 -7.13 -24.36 -9.01
CA PHE A 7 -8.13 -24.38 -7.94
C PHE A 7 -8.27 -25.80 -7.39
N ASN A 8 -7.67 -26.07 -6.22
CA ASN A 8 -7.84 -27.31 -5.48
C ASN A 8 -8.76 -27.04 -4.27
N PRO A 9 -9.99 -27.60 -4.20
CA PRO A 9 -11.02 -27.18 -3.25
C PRO A 9 -10.75 -27.50 -1.76
N GLY A 10 -9.61 -28.11 -1.43
CA GLY A 10 -9.12 -28.29 -0.06
C GLY A 10 -7.96 -27.38 0.34
N CYS A 11 -7.40 -26.61 -0.59
CA CYS A 11 -6.28 -25.70 -0.35
C CYS A 11 -6.76 -24.25 -0.42
N ARG A 12 -6.38 -23.45 0.58
CA ARG A 12 -6.59 -21.99 0.55
C ARG A 12 -6.00 -21.43 -0.75
N PRO A 13 -6.66 -20.49 -1.44
CA PRO A 13 -6.11 -19.89 -2.65
C PRO A 13 -4.74 -19.28 -2.34
N VAL A 14 -3.72 -19.69 -3.09
CA VAL A 14 -2.34 -19.19 -2.96
C VAL A 14 -2.06 -18.30 -4.17
N LEU A 15 -1.63 -17.07 -3.91
CA LEU A 15 -1.11 -16.16 -4.94
C LEU A 15 0.41 -16.33 -5.02
N ASN A 16 0.90 -16.87 -6.14
CA ASN A 16 2.33 -16.95 -6.42
C ASN A 16 2.80 -15.61 -6.99
N ILE A 17 3.88 -15.06 -6.43
CA ILE A 17 4.42 -13.74 -6.78
C ILE A 17 5.92 -13.89 -7.06
N ASP A 18 6.34 -13.42 -8.23
CA ASP A 18 7.76 -13.29 -8.57
C ASP A 18 8.29 -11.96 -8.06
N LEU A 19 9.02 -11.99 -6.94
CA LEU A 19 9.63 -10.80 -6.36
C LEU A 19 11.10 -10.67 -6.79
N HIS A 20 11.42 -9.61 -7.53
CA HIS A 20 12.78 -9.36 -8.02
C HIS A 20 13.54 -8.43 -7.06
N VAL A 21 14.36 -9.01 -6.18
CA VAL A 21 15.28 -8.27 -5.30
C VAL A 21 16.73 -8.67 -5.57
N LEU A 22 17.67 -7.81 -5.20
CA LEU A 22 19.09 -8.14 -5.27
C LEU A 22 19.44 -9.30 -4.31
N PRO A 23 20.43 -10.16 -4.63
CA PRO A 23 20.80 -11.30 -3.79
C PRO A 23 21.19 -10.96 -2.34
N ASN A 24 21.66 -9.73 -2.10
CA ASN A 24 22.06 -9.21 -0.79
C ASN A 24 21.04 -8.20 -0.22
N PHE A 25 19.81 -8.17 -0.75
CA PHE A 25 18.79 -7.25 -0.28
C PHE A 25 18.35 -7.55 1.15
N THR A 26 18.36 -6.52 2.00
CA THR A 26 17.79 -6.53 3.34
C THR A 26 16.84 -5.35 3.49
N GLY A 27 15.61 -5.62 3.90
CA GLY A 27 14.59 -4.61 4.13
C GLY A 27 13.19 -5.15 4.02
N ARG A 28 12.23 -4.24 3.87
CA ARG A 28 10.81 -4.55 3.71
C ARG A 28 10.39 -4.18 2.29
N VAL A 29 9.54 -5.01 1.70
CA VAL A 29 8.89 -4.75 0.40
C VAL A 29 7.39 -4.73 0.63
N VAL A 30 6.72 -3.77 0.00
CA VAL A 30 5.28 -3.58 0.07
C VAL A 30 4.71 -3.93 -1.27
N LEU A 31 3.67 -4.76 -1.27
CA LEU A 31 2.96 -5.19 -2.46
C LEU A 31 1.57 -4.59 -2.45
N TYR A 32 1.18 -3.95 -3.55
CA TYR A 32 -0.21 -3.59 -3.82
C TYR A 32 -0.85 -4.70 -4.66
N ILE A 33 -1.84 -5.38 -4.09
CA ILE A 33 -2.57 -6.47 -4.73
C ILE A 33 -4.03 -6.07 -4.90
N GLU A 34 -4.53 -6.13 -6.11
CA GLU A 34 -5.90 -5.82 -6.46
C GLU A 34 -6.45 -6.94 -7.34
N ASN A 35 -7.62 -7.49 -6.97
CA ASN A 35 -8.26 -8.59 -7.69
C ASN A 35 -7.34 -9.81 -7.91
N GLY A 36 -6.53 -10.15 -6.91
CA GLY A 36 -5.59 -11.27 -6.97
C GLY A 36 -4.41 -11.06 -7.92
N GLN A 37 -4.16 -9.81 -8.36
CA GLN A 37 -3.02 -9.45 -9.19
C GLN A 37 -2.13 -8.43 -8.48
N VAL A 38 -0.83 -8.67 -8.50
CA VAL A 38 0.16 -7.67 -8.05
C VAL A 38 0.16 -6.51 -9.05
N LYS A 39 -0.19 -5.33 -8.57
CA LYS A 39 -0.19 -4.09 -9.35
C LYS A 39 1.12 -3.33 -9.22
N CYS A 40 1.77 -3.44 -8.06
CA CYS A 40 2.99 -2.71 -7.76
C CYS A 40 3.75 -3.39 -6.61
N ASP A 41 5.08 -3.39 -6.68
CA ASP A 41 5.99 -3.66 -5.60
C ASP A 41 6.90 -2.45 -5.37
N ARG A 42 7.18 -2.12 -4.10
CA ARG A 42 8.18 -1.10 -3.76
C ARG A 42 8.91 -1.46 -2.48
N ARG A 43 10.17 -1.07 -2.40
CA ARG A 43 10.92 -1.09 -1.15
C ARG A 43 10.31 -0.06 -0.18
N LEU A 44 10.07 -0.48 1.06
CA LEU A 44 9.73 0.41 2.16
C LEU A 44 11.03 0.97 2.74
N SER A 45 11.17 2.28 2.70
CA SER A 45 12.29 3.00 3.30
C SER A 45 12.33 2.76 4.83
N PRO A 46 13.51 2.81 5.46
CA PRO A 46 13.61 2.78 6.93
C PRO A 46 12.77 3.86 7.62
N ASP A 47 12.64 5.03 6.99
CA ASP A 47 11.92 6.19 7.52
C ASP A 47 10.41 6.19 7.18
N GLU A 48 9.94 5.20 6.42
CA GLU A 48 8.53 5.05 6.08
C GLU A 48 7.82 4.11 7.07
N HIS A 49 6.59 4.47 7.41
CA HIS A 49 5.72 3.66 8.27
C HIS A 49 4.43 3.30 7.54
N ILE A 50 3.94 2.08 7.73
CA ILE A 50 2.64 1.63 7.24
C ILE A 50 1.76 1.42 8.44
N CYS A 51 0.68 2.17 8.50
CA CYS A 51 -0.33 2.04 9.55
C CYS A 51 -1.69 2.43 9.00
N ALA A 52 -2.74 2.09 9.75
CA ALA A 52 -4.06 2.60 9.48
C ALA A 52 -4.15 4.09 9.84
N LEU A 53 -5.16 4.77 9.30
CA LEU A 53 -5.32 6.22 9.47
C LEU A 53 -5.50 6.62 10.94
N ASP A 54 -6.19 5.80 11.74
CA ASP A 54 -6.36 6.00 13.18
C ASP A 54 -5.01 5.99 13.91
N THR A 55 -4.16 5.00 13.62
CA THR A 55 -2.79 4.92 14.17
C THR A 55 -1.96 6.15 13.76
N PHE A 56 -2.08 6.60 12.50
CA PHE A 56 -1.41 7.83 12.07
C PHE A 56 -1.87 9.06 12.87
N ILE A 57 -3.17 9.19 13.14
CA ILE A 57 -3.73 10.28 13.94
C ILE A 57 -3.24 10.21 15.39
N GLU A 58 -3.17 9.02 15.98
CA GLU A 58 -2.62 8.82 17.33
C GLU A 58 -1.15 9.24 17.40
N MET A 59 -0.32 8.78 16.46
CA MET A 59 1.09 9.20 16.39
C MET A 59 1.26 10.72 16.24
N ALA A 60 0.41 11.37 15.45
CA ALA A 60 0.45 12.83 15.32
C ALA A 60 0.12 13.53 16.65
N ARG A 61 -0.87 13.03 17.39
CA ARG A 61 -1.25 13.57 18.71
C ARG A 61 -0.15 13.39 19.74
N ASP A 62 0.53 12.25 19.75
CA ASP A 62 1.67 11.98 20.65
C ASP A 62 2.83 12.94 20.39
N MET A 63 2.96 13.44 19.16
CA MET A 63 3.93 14.45 18.75
C MET A 63 3.40 15.88 18.90
N GLU A 64 2.27 16.07 19.59
CA GLU A 64 1.58 17.36 19.79
C GLU A 64 1.18 18.07 18.48
N LEU A 65 1.09 17.33 17.37
CA LEU A 65 0.64 17.84 16.09
C LEU A 65 -0.88 17.88 16.02
N ARG A 66 -1.42 19.01 15.57
CA ARG A 66 -2.87 19.18 15.33
C ARG A 66 -3.19 19.00 13.86
N LEU A 67 -3.84 17.88 13.53
CA LEU A 67 -4.36 17.63 12.20
C LEU A 67 -5.75 18.27 12.06
N ALA A 68 -6.00 18.93 10.93
CA ALA A 68 -7.32 19.47 10.57
C ALA A 68 -7.68 19.00 9.17
N GLU A 69 -8.93 18.57 8.99
CA GLU A 69 -9.47 18.27 7.66
C GLU A 69 -9.67 19.60 6.92
N VAL A 70 -9.05 19.73 5.75
CA VAL A 70 -9.24 20.89 4.87
C VAL A 70 -10.23 20.47 3.78
N LYS A 71 -11.41 21.08 3.78
CA LYS A 71 -12.32 20.99 2.63
C LYS A 71 -11.74 21.85 1.51
N SER A 72 -11.50 21.23 0.36
CA SER A 72 -11.13 21.96 -0.85
C SER A 72 -12.41 22.32 -1.60
N ASP A 73 -12.89 23.55 -1.43
CA ASP A 73 -14.04 24.10 -2.17
C ASP A 73 -13.61 24.61 -3.56
N ALA A 74 -12.83 23.82 -4.30
CA ALA A 74 -12.41 24.19 -5.64
C ALA A 74 -13.51 23.83 -6.67
N ASP A 75 -14.55 24.65 -6.75
CA ASP A 75 -15.35 24.76 -7.96
C ASP A 75 -14.49 25.40 -9.06
N CYS A 76 -13.75 24.56 -9.81
CA CYS A 76 -13.06 24.98 -11.03
C CYS A 76 -14.10 25.22 -12.14
N ASN A 77 -14.78 26.37 -12.09
CA ASN A 77 -15.65 26.87 -13.14
C ASN A 77 -15.74 28.41 -13.03
N SER A 78 -14.82 29.09 -13.71
CA SER A 78 -14.99 30.50 -14.10
C SER A 78 -14.62 30.60 -15.58
N ASN A 79 -15.51 30.10 -16.42
CA ASN A 79 -15.48 30.42 -17.85
C ASN A 79 -16.29 31.72 -18.00
N SER A 80 -15.62 32.87 -17.88
CA SER A 80 -16.16 34.16 -18.30
C SER A 80 -16.21 34.26 -19.82
#